data_AF-A0A5K1A361-F1
#
_entry.id   AF-A0A5K1A361-F1
#
_cell.length_a   1.000
_cell.length_b   1.000
_cell.length_c   1.000
_cell.angle_alpha   90.00
_cell.angle_beta   90.00
_cell.angle_gamma   90.00
#
_symmetry.space_group_name_H-M   'P 1'
#
loop_
_entity.id
_entity.type
_entity.pdbx_description
1 polymer ?
#
loop_
_entity_poly.entity_id
_entity_poly.type
_entity_poly.pdbx_seq_one_letter_code
_entity_poly.pdbx_strand_id
1 'polypeptide(L)'
;ADVLRILSESKYWQQAGGRDHVIPMHHPNAFRFLRDGVNASILIVADFGRYPKSLSSLQKDIVAPYVHVVESFTDDDAPDPFNSRPSLLFFRGRTIRKD
;
A
#
# COMPACT_ATOMS: atom_id res chain seq x y z
N ALA A 1 7.05 20.14 3.60
CA ALA A 1 6.24 20.29 4.83
C ALA A 1 4.75 20.48 4.52
N ASP A 2 4.40 20.96 3.32
CA ASP A 2 3.02 21.30 2.96
C ASP A 2 2.04 20.12 3.00
N VAL A 3 2.47 18.92 2.64
CA VAL A 3 1.59 17.73 2.68
C VAL A 3 1.13 17.41 4.10
N LEU A 4 2.04 17.39 5.08
CA LEU A 4 1.66 17.11 6.48
C LEU A 4 0.71 18.19 7.02
N ARG A 5 0.94 19.45 6.64
CA ARG A 5 0.06 20.56 7.01
C ARG A 5 -1.35 20.39 6.43
N ILE A 6 -1.43 20.10 5.13
CA ILE A 6 -2.71 19.84 4.44
C ILE A 6 -3.46 18.66 5.11
N LEU A 7 -2.73 17.59 5.45
CA LEU A 7 -3.30 16.46 6.17
C LEU A 7 -3.80 16.91 7.55
N SER A 8 -2.96 17.51 8.38
CA SER A 8 -3.32 17.91 9.75
C SER A 8 -4.46 18.94 9.83
N GLU A 9 -4.59 19.82 8.83
CA GLU A 9 -5.65 20.83 8.74
C GLU A 9 -6.97 20.24 8.20
N SER A 10 -6.93 19.06 7.58
CA SER A 10 -8.12 18.40 7.05
C SER A 10 -9.01 17.84 8.16
N LYS A 11 -10.32 18.11 8.06
CA LYS A 11 -11.32 17.52 8.98
C LYS A 11 -11.26 15.99 9.01
N TYR A 12 -10.92 15.35 7.90
CA TYR A 12 -10.84 13.89 7.81
C TYR A 12 -9.67 13.35 8.63
N TRP A 13 -8.52 14.01 8.56
CA TRP A 13 -7.37 13.61 9.37
C TRP A 13 -7.64 13.83 10.86
N GLN A 14 -8.24 14.97 11.22
CA GLN A 14 -8.55 15.32 12.60
C GLN A 14 -9.54 14.34 13.25
N GLN A 15 -10.47 13.77 12.48
CA GLN A 15 -11.45 12.81 12.98
C GLN A 15 -10.83 11.52 13.54
N ALA A 16 -9.83 10.97 12.86
CA ALA A 16 -9.23 9.67 13.23
C ALA A 16 -7.75 9.76 13.64
N GLY A 17 -7.15 10.95 13.58
CA GLY A 17 -5.70 11.14 13.71
C GLY A 17 -4.93 10.47 12.57
N GLY A 18 -5.52 10.39 11.38
CA GLY A 18 -4.94 9.73 10.21
C GLY A 18 -4.99 8.20 10.19
N ARG A 19 -5.58 7.53 11.20
CA ARG A 19 -5.59 6.06 11.32
C ARG A 19 -6.43 5.34 10.26
N ASP A 20 -7.42 6.01 9.71
CA ASP A 20 -8.30 5.55 8.65
C ASP A 20 -7.79 5.94 7.25
N HIS A 21 -6.64 6.62 7.15
CA HIS A 21 -6.08 7.03 5.88
C HIS A 21 -5.21 5.92 5.29
N VAL A 22 -5.33 5.72 3.98
CA VAL A 22 -4.49 4.80 3.20
C VAL A 22 -3.52 5.62 2.36
N ILE A 23 -2.22 5.45 2.58
CA ILE A 23 -1.17 6.26 1.93
C ILE A 23 -0.24 5.36 1.10
N PRO A 24 -0.11 5.61 -0.22
CA PRO A 24 0.85 4.91 -1.05
C PRO A 24 2.30 5.26 -0.66
N MET A 25 2.99 4.31 -0.04
CA MET A 25 4.42 4.37 0.29
C MET A 25 5.25 3.35 -0.51
N HIS A 26 4.74 2.96 -1.69
CA HIS A 26 5.32 1.92 -2.52
C HIS A 26 6.75 2.24 -3.01
N HIS A 27 7.06 3.52 -3.29
CA HIS A 27 8.41 3.93 -3.65
C HIS A 27 9.27 4.18 -2.38
N PRO A 28 10.52 3.70 -2.29
CA PRO A 28 11.34 3.86 -1.09
C PRO A 28 11.52 5.31 -0.65
N ASN A 29 11.59 6.25 -1.58
CA ASN A 29 11.76 7.67 -1.27
C ASN A 29 10.44 8.41 -0.99
N ALA A 30 9.29 7.74 -1.08
CA ALA A 30 8.02 8.33 -0.67
C ALA A 30 8.12 8.74 0.81
N PHE A 31 7.76 9.99 1.09
CA PHE A 31 7.79 10.57 2.42
C PHE A 31 9.13 10.40 3.14
N ARG A 32 10.28 10.29 2.45
CA ARG A 32 11.58 9.94 3.07
C ARG A 32 11.90 10.71 4.35
N PHE A 33 11.52 11.99 4.41
CA PHE A 33 11.75 12.90 5.54
C PHE A 33 10.47 13.21 6.34
N LEU A 34 9.34 12.59 6.02
CA LEU A 34 8.01 12.88 6.57
C LEU A 34 7.29 11.61 7.06
N ARG A 35 7.96 10.45 7.09
CA ARG A 35 7.33 9.14 7.40
C ARG A 35 6.70 9.12 8.78
N ASP A 36 7.39 9.70 9.77
CA ASP A 36 6.89 9.76 11.15
C ASP A 36 5.59 10.55 11.26
N GLY A 37 5.42 11.58 10.43
CA GLY A 37 4.20 12.39 10.38
C GLY A 37 2.98 11.67 9.80
N VAL A 38 3.19 10.51 9.16
CA VAL A 38 2.11 9.68 8.58
C VAL A 38 2.10 8.25 9.13
N ASN A 39 2.86 7.96 10.19
CA ASN A 39 3.01 6.59 10.71
C ASN A 39 1.67 6.01 11.23
N ALA A 40 0.78 6.86 11.74
CA ALA A 40 -0.53 6.45 12.22
C ALA A 40 -1.43 5.84 11.12
N SER A 41 -1.15 6.15 9.84
CA SER A 41 -1.95 5.70 8.70
C SER A 41 -1.64 4.26 8.27
N ILE A 42 -2.56 3.69 7.49
CA ILE A 42 -2.35 2.42 6.78
C ILE A 42 -1.45 2.71 5.58
N LEU A 43 -0.26 2.13 5.56
CA LEU A 43 0.72 2.35 4.50
C LEU A 43 0.59 1.23 3.46
N ILE A 44 0.63 1.60 2.19
CA ILE A 44 0.84 0.63 1.11
C ILE A 44 2.33 0.59 0.81
N VAL A 45 3.00 -0.47 1.23
CA VAL A 45 4.46 -0.66 1.08
C VAL A 45 4.76 -1.74 0.04
N ALA A 46 5.94 -1.69 -0.57
CA ALA A 46 6.39 -2.75 -1.48
C ALA A 46 6.81 -4.02 -0.72
N ASP A 47 7.45 -3.83 0.44
CA ASP A 47 7.96 -4.87 1.33
C ASP A 47 8.17 -4.26 2.73
N PHE A 48 8.48 -5.11 3.73
CA PHE A 48 8.85 -4.69 5.09
C PHE A 48 10.36 -4.58 5.32
N GLY A 49 11.18 -4.85 4.31
CA GLY A 49 12.64 -4.84 4.43
C GLY A 49 13.24 -3.44 4.50
N ARG A 50 12.53 -2.42 3.99
CA ARG A 50 13.03 -1.03 3.91
C ARG A 50 12.66 -0.15 5.10
N TYR A 51 11.76 -0.61 5.97
CA TYR A 51 11.21 0.20 7.05
C TYR A 51 11.43 -0.50 8.40
N PRO A 52 11.74 0.25 9.47
CA PRO A 52 11.78 -0.32 10.80
C PRO A 52 10.38 -0.81 11.19
N LYS A 53 10.30 -1.86 12.03
CA LYS A 53 9.03 -2.43 12.50
C LYS A 53 8.12 -1.42 13.22
N SER A 54 8.69 -0.36 13.79
CA SER A 54 7.95 0.73 14.42
C SER A 54 7.22 1.64 13.43
N LEU A 55 7.64 1.64 12.16
CA LEU A 55 7.05 2.43 11.10
C LEU A 55 6.13 1.58 10.21
N SER A 56 6.53 0.33 9.93
CA SER A 56 5.72 -0.56 9.11
C SER A 56 5.65 -1.99 9.62
N SER A 57 4.45 -2.55 9.60
CA SER A 57 4.18 -3.90 10.11
C SER A 57 2.97 -4.56 9.45
N LEU A 58 2.95 -5.89 9.45
CA LEU A 58 1.85 -6.70 8.92
C LEU A 58 0.50 -6.45 9.64
N GLN A 59 0.55 -6.03 10.90
CA GLN A 59 -0.67 -5.74 11.67
C GLN A 59 -1.38 -4.46 11.19
N LYS A 60 -0.64 -3.53 10.56
CA LYS A 60 -1.12 -2.19 10.21
C LYS A 60 -1.20 -1.96 8.70
N ASP A 61 -0.26 -2.51 7.94
CA ASP A 61 0.03 -2.08 6.58
C ASP A 61 -0.28 -3.14 5.53
N ILE A 62 -0.44 -2.67 4.30
CA ILE A 62 -0.70 -3.50 3.13
C ILE A 62 0.58 -3.63 2.33
N VAL A 63 0.93 -4.87 1.97
CA VAL A 63 2.02 -5.13 1.03
C VAL A 63 1.44 -5.19 -0.38
N ALA A 64 1.84 -4.24 -1.22
CA ALA A 64 1.61 -4.27 -2.67
C ALA A 64 2.99 -4.43 -3.33
N PRO A 65 3.46 -5.64 -3.59
CA PRO A 65 4.80 -5.85 -4.15
C PRO A 65 4.92 -5.33 -5.60
N TYR A 66 6.15 -5.04 -6.02
CA TYR A 66 6.40 -4.69 -7.42
C TYR A 66 6.03 -5.85 -8.34
N VAL A 67 5.37 -5.53 -9.46
CA VAL A 67 4.96 -6.53 -10.46
C VAL A 67 6.12 -7.43 -10.92
N HIS A 68 7.32 -6.89 -11.06
CA HIS A 68 8.49 -7.68 -11.51
C HIS A 68 9.07 -8.61 -10.43
N VAL A 69 8.58 -8.53 -9.18
CA VAL A 69 9.02 -9.37 -8.04
C VAL A 69 8.04 -10.51 -7.78
N VAL A 70 6.82 -10.43 -8.29
CA VAL A 70 5.79 -11.47 -8.11
C VAL A 70 5.59 -12.21 -9.42
N GLU A 71 5.55 -13.53 -9.33
CA GLU A 71 5.22 -14.36 -10.49
C GLU A 71 3.76 -14.18 -10.89
N SER A 72 3.51 -14.26 -12.20
CA SER A 72 2.14 -14.31 -12.70
C SER A 72 1.48 -15.60 -12.21
N PHE A 73 0.24 -15.49 -11.73
CA PHE A 73 -0.57 -16.65 -11.45
C PHE A 73 -1.08 -17.23 -12.78
N THR A 74 -0.62 -18.43 -13.13
CA THR A 74 -0.94 -19.09 -14.42
C THR A 74 -1.88 -20.28 -14.27
N ASP A 75 -2.14 -20.74 -13.06
CA ASP A 75 -2.94 -21.94 -12.74
C ASP A 75 -4.36 -21.55 -12.31
N ASP A 76 -5.10 -20.92 -13.23
CA ASP A 76 -6.46 -20.44 -12.98
C ASP A 76 -7.50 -21.38 -13.60
N ASP A 77 -8.59 -21.64 -12.86
CA ASP A 77 -9.73 -22.41 -13.37
C ASP A 77 -10.58 -21.50 -14.25
N ALA A 78 -10.41 -21.56 -15.58
CA ALA A 78 -11.12 -20.68 -16.51
C ALA A 78 -12.66 -20.66 -16.33
N PRO A 79 -13.33 -21.79 -16.03
CA PRO A 79 -14.75 -21.84 -15.65
C PRO A 79 -15.13 -21.14 -14.33
N ASP A 80 -14.29 -21.19 -13.29
CA ASP A 80 -14.52 -20.57 -11.98
C ASP A 80 -13.25 -19.90 -11.44
N PRO A 81 -12.83 -18.79 -12.06
CA PRO A 81 -11.51 -18.23 -11.81
C PRO A 81 -11.41 -17.54 -10.46
N PHE A 82 -12.48 -17.43 -9.66
CA PHE A 82 -12.44 -16.65 -8.42
C PHE A 82 -12.91 -17.42 -7.18
N ASN A 83 -13.98 -18.21 -7.26
CA ASN A 83 -14.55 -18.82 -6.05
C ASN A 83 -13.73 -20.03 -5.57
N SER A 84 -12.98 -20.68 -6.46
CA SER A 84 -12.11 -21.81 -6.16
C SER A 84 -10.79 -21.41 -5.47
N ARG A 85 -10.42 -20.12 -5.46
CA ARG A 85 -9.11 -19.67 -4.98
C ARG A 85 -9.05 -19.69 -3.44
N PRO A 86 -8.09 -20.42 -2.82
CA PRO A 86 -7.90 -20.40 -1.37
C PRO A 86 -7.25 -19.10 -0.87
N SER A 87 -6.74 -18.27 -1.78
CA SER A 87 -6.10 -16.99 -1.48
C SER A 87 -6.52 -15.96 -2.52
N LEU A 88 -7.03 -14.82 -2.07
CA LEU A 88 -7.44 -13.73 -2.95
C LEU A 88 -6.21 -13.05 -3.56
N LEU A 89 -5.88 -13.41 -4.80
CA LEU A 89 -4.82 -12.78 -5.59
C LEU A 89 -5.42 -11.70 -6.50
N PHE A 90 -5.23 -10.42 -6.18
CA PHE A 90 -5.62 -9.30 -7.05
C PHE A 90 -4.39 -8.45 -7.41
N PHE A 91 -3.88 -8.65 -8.63
CA PHE A 91 -2.80 -7.84 -9.19
C PHE A 91 -3.24 -7.22 -10.51
N ARG A 92 -3.95 -6.09 -10.46
CA ARG A 92 -4.16 -5.29 -11.67
C ARG A 92 -2.98 -4.34 -11.87
N GLY A 93 -1.89 -4.89 -12.40
CA GLY A 93 -0.86 -4.09 -13.08
C GLY A 93 -1.43 -3.37 -14.31
N ARG A 94 -0.73 -2.33 -14.81
CA ARG A 94 -1.17 -1.42 -15.90
C ARG A 94 -1.95 -2.14 -17.01
N THR A 95 -3.27 -1.91 -17.08
CA THR A 95 -4.14 -2.50 -18.12
C THR A 95 -3.84 -1.98 -19.54
N ILE A 96 -3.09 -0.87 -19.68
CA ILE A 96 -2.70 -0.29 -20.97
C ILE A 96 -1.30 0.34 -20.80
N ARG A 97 -0.38 0.05 -21.72
CA ARG A 97 0.88 0.78 -21.86
C ARG A 97 0.55 2.13 -22.51
N LYS A 98 0.96 3.25 -21.91
CA LYS A 98 1.07 4.49 -22.69
C LYS A 98 2.12 4.21 -23.76
N ASP A 99 1.67 4.06 -25.00
CA ASP A 99 2.46 4.46 -26.15
C ASP A 99 2.43 5.99 -26.27
#